data_AF-A0A1M7TI02-F1
#
_entry.id   AF-A0A1M7TI02-F1
#
_cell.length_a   1.000
_cell.length_b   1.000
_cell.length_c   1.000
_cell.angle_alpha   90.00
_cell.angle_beta   90.00
_cell.angle_gamma   90.00
#
_symmetry.space_group_name_H-M   'P 1'
#
loop_
_entity.id
_entity.type
_entity.pdbx_description
1 polymer ?
#
loop_
_entity_poly.entity_id
_entity_poly.type
_entity_poly.pdbx_seq_one_letter_code
_entity_poly.pdbx_strand_id
1 'polypeptide(L)'
;MQTQNKDPHICELCSNTALSCCRSSGKQLEFRFPLSLPEFERIQKFIEKNKTRVPELAEAFYDEIINDKSFVTALADLFPKQKQSVAKLYETNKTRKVLKVVPANITQDNKTKKVFKCVFLGETGCLLEREVRPFHCLLYPLWTFETQTEVLNDPDCLVFKKAKALSMNKDEQVNFVLSTLNIDLKVHLALFQALKKDWGL
;
A
#
# COMPACT_ATOMS: atom_id res chain seq x y z
N MET A 1 -25.50 14.95 9.52
CA MET A 1 -25.21 13.58 9.97
C MET A 1 -24.40 12.87 8.90
N GLN A 2 -23.20 12.41 9.29
CA GLN A 2 -22.37 11.34 8.70
C GLN A 2 -21.99 11.43 7.21
N THR A 3 -20.79 11.97 6.96
CA THR A 3 -19.96 11.67 5.79
C THR A 3 -19.51 10.21 5.85
N GLN A 4 -20.28 9.29 5.26
CA GLN A 4 -19.77 7.97 4.94
C GLN A 4 -18.76 8.13 3.80
N ASN A 5 -17.48 8.27 4.15
CA ASN A 5 -16.39 8.17 3.18
C ASN A 5 -16.24 6.67 2.84
N LYS A 6 -17.19 6.16 2.04
CA LYS A 6 -17.12 4.80 1.48
C LYS A 6 -15.81 4.75 0.71
N ASP A 7 -14.91 3.92 1.21
CA ASP A 7 -13.73 3.47 0.50
C ASP A 7 -14.12 3.19 -0.96
N PRO A 8 -13.38 3.69 -1.98
CA PRO A 8 -13.85 3.56 -3.35
C PRO A 8 -14.12 2.08 -3.61
N HIS A 9 -15.28 1.80 -4.22
CA HIS A 9 -15.75 0.47 -4.64
C HIS A 9 -14.63 -0.41 -5.24
N ILE A 10 -13.58 0.20 -5.77
CA ILE A 10 -12.36 -0.46 -6.24
C ILE A 10 -11.57 -1.23 -5.17
N CYS A 11 -11.50 -0.80 -3.91
CA CYS A 11 -10.81 -1.53 -2.84
C CYS A 11 -11.55 -2.82 -2.48
N GLU A 12 -12.88 -2.74 -2.42
CA GLU A 12 -13.77 -3.90 -2.27
C GLU A 12 -13.71 -4.82 -3.51
N LEU A 13 -13.65 -4.26 -4.72
CA LEU A 13 -13.44 -5.04 -5.94
C LEU A 13 -12.08 -5.76 -5.91
N CYS A 14 -11.01 -5.06 -5.54
CA CYS A 14 -9.67 -5.62 -5.42
C CYS A 14 -9.64 -6.70 -4.32
N SER A 15 -10.29 -6.48 -3.16
CA SER A 15 -10.40 -7.47 -2.07
C SER A 15 -11.17 -8.72 -2.46
N ASN A 16 -11.96 -8.68 -3.53
CA ASN A 16 -12.65 -9.85 -4.09
C ASN A 16 -11.88 -10.54 -5.23
N THR A 17 -10.72 -10.01 -5.63
CA THR A 17 -9.91 -10.59 -6.73
C THR A 17 -8.59 -11.18 -6.24
N ALA A 18 -7.96 -12.02 -7.05
CA ALA A 18 -6.62 -12.52 -6.75
C ALA A 18 -5.51 -11.45 -6.75
N LEU A 19 -5.84 -10.23 -7.19
CA LEU A 19 -4.91 -9.22 -7.68
C LEU A 19 -5.18 -7.89 -6.96
N SER A 20 -4.56 -7.71 -5.80
CA SER A 20 -4.74 -6.52 -4.96
C SER A 20 -3.46 -6.17 -4.23
N CYS A 21 -3.22 -4.88 -3.94
CA CYS A 21 -2.12 -4.46 -3.07
C CYS A 21 -2.15 -5.07 -1.66
N CYS A 22 -3.32 -5.52 -1.20
CA CYS A 22 -3.50 -6.20 0.08
C CYS A 22 -3.19 -7.70 0.01
N ARG A 23 -2.77 -8.23 -1.14
CA ARG A 23 -2.36 -9.62 -1.34
C ARG A 23 -1.00 -9.66 -2.00
N SER A 24 -0.16 -10.59 -1.58
CA SER A 24 1.20 -10.70 -2.08
C SER A 24 1.57 -12.16 -2.29
N SER A 25 2.42 -12.40 -3.29
CA SER A 25 2.98 -13.71 -3.55
C SER A 25 4.49 -13.65 -3.77
N GLY A 26 5.20 -14.70 -3.32
CA GLY A 26 6.64 -14.87 -3.56
C GLY A 26 7.48 -13.64 -3.18
N LYS A 27 8.24 -13.12 -4.16
CA LYS A 27 9.22 -12.03 -4.01
C LYS A 27 8.62 -10.70 -3.54
N GLN A 28 7.32 -10.45 -3.72
CA GLN A 28 6.68 -9.21 -3.26
C GLN A 28 6.73 -9.05 -1.73
N LEU A 29 6.85 -10.16 -0.99
CA LEU A 29 6.95 -10.15 0.48
C LEU A 29 8.25 -9.50 1.00
N GLU A 30 9.29 -9.50 0.18
CA GLU A 30 10.60 -8.91 0.50
C GLU A 30 10.55 -7.37 0.37
N PHE A 31 9.68 -6.86 -0.51
CA PHE A 31 9.53 -5.44 -0.81
C PHE A 31 8.32 -4.80 -0.11
N ARG A 32 8.10 -5.15 1.17
CA ARG A 32 7.08 -4.50 1.99
C ARG A 32 7.51 -3.11 2.44
N PHE A 33 6.65 -2.13 2.17
CA PHE A 33 6.87 -0.74 2.56
C PHE A 33 6.97 -0.58 4.08
N PRO A 34 7.89 0.27 4.56
CA PRO A 34 8.01 0.59 5.97
C PRO A 34 6.79 1.37 6.48
N LEU A 35 6.57 1.30 7.79
CA LEU A 35 5.71 2.21 8.53
C LEU A 35 6.57 3.26 9.22
N SER A 36 6.24 4.53 9.02
CA SER A 36 6.76 5.59 9.89
C SER A 36 6.20 5.49 11.31
N LEU A 37 6.85 6.15 12.26
CA LEU A 37 6.36 6.20 13.63
C LEU A 37 4.96 6.84 13.73
N PRO A 38 4.64 7.97 13.06
CA PRO A 38 3.29 8.51 13.07
C PRO A 38 2.23 7.57 12.48
N GLU A 39 2.54 6.84 11.41
CA GLU A 39 1.63 5.84 10.84
C GLU A 39 1.38 4.69 11.82
N PHE A 40 2.44 4.17 12.43
CA PHE A 40 2.36 3.10 13.41
C PHE A 40 1.48 3.48 14.60
N GLU A 41 1.74 4.65 15.20
CA GLU A 41 0.97 5.13 16.35
C GLU A 41 -0.50 5.39 16.00
N ARG A 42 -0.77 5.93 14.81
CA ARG A 42 -2.14 6.17 14.32
C ARG A 42 -2.92 4.87 14.19
N ILE A 43 -2.31 3.83 13.60
CA ILE A 43 -2.91 2.51 13.45
C ILE A 43 -3.13 1.84 14.82
N GLN A 44 -2.13 1.92 15.70
CA GLN A 44 -2.24 1.35 17.05
C GLN A 44 -3.40 1.98 17.84
N LYS A 45 -3.52 3.31 17.85
CA LYS A 45 -4.64 4.02 18.50
C LYS A 45 -6.00 3.61 17.92
N PHE A 46 -6.07 3.43 16.59
CA PHE A 46 -7.29 2.96 15.94
C PHE A 46 -7.67 1.53 16.39
N ILE A 47 -6.71 0.62 16.45
CA ILE A 47 -6.92 -0.75 16.94
C ILE A 47 -7.41 -0.74 18.38
N GLU A 48 -6.73 -0.01 19.27
CA GLU A 48 -7.08 0.05 20.70
C GLU A 48 -8.53 0.51 20.91
N LYS A 49 -8.98 1.48 20.12
CA LYS A 49 -10.35 2.01 20.15
C LYS A 49 -11.39 1.04 19.58
N ASN A 50 -11.02 0.16 18.65
CA ASN A 50 -11.97 -0.62 17.85
C ASN A 50 -11.90 -2.14 18.05
N LYS A 51 -10.88 -2.69 18.72
CA LYS A 51 -10.68 -4.14 18.90
C LYS A 51 -11.84 -4.87 19.58
N THR A 52 -12.66 -4.16 20.35
CA THR A 52 -13.88 -4.72 20.97
C THR A 52 -15.04 -4.87 19.99
N ARG A 53 -15.05 -4.07 18.91
CA ARG A 53 -16.08 -4.08 17.86
C ARG A 53 -15.67 -4.92 16.66
N VAL A 54 -14.36 -5.05 16.43
CA VAL A 54 -13.76 -5.82 15.33
C VAL A 54 -12.67 -6.71 15.94
N PRO A 55 -13.03 -7.90 16.45
CA PRO A 55 -12.10 -8.80 17.14
C PRO A 55 -10.84 -9.15 16.33
N GLU A 56 -10.93 -9.14 15.00
CA GLU A 56 -9.82 -9.36 14.07
C GLU A 56 -8.68 -8.35 14.24
N LEU A 57 -8.95 -7.18 14.81
CA LEU A 57 -7.95 -6.16 15.10
C LEU A 57 -7.16 -6.43 16.39
N ALA A 58 -7.53 -7.42 17.21
CA ALA A 58 -6.87 -7.67 18.49
C ALA A 58 -5.46 -8.28 18.37
N GLU A 59 -5.09 -8.76 17.18
CA GLU A 59 -3.77 -9.34 16.92
C GLU A 59 -2.69 -8.29 16.64
N ALA A 60 -1.42 -8.70 16.76
CA ALA A 60 -0.29 -7.88 16.31
C ALA A 60 -0.41 -7.58 14.82
N PHE A 61 -0.36 -6.29 14.44
CA PHE A 61 -0.61 -5.84 13.07
C PHE A 61 0.63 -5.56 12.22
N TYR A 62 1.82 -5.74 12.79
CA TYR A 62 3.09 -5.44 12.13
C TYR A 62 4.10 -6.59 12.31
N ASP A 63 5.05 -6.65 11.39
CA ASP A 63 6.27 -7.45 11.51
C ASP A 63 7.48 -6.51 11.60
N GLU A 64 8.55 -6.98 12.24
CA GLU A 64 9.88 -6.36 12.13
C GLU A 64 10.75 -7.19 11.18
N ILE A 65 11.25 -6.56 10.12
CA ILE A 65 12.04 -7.23 9.08
C ILE A 65 13.38 -6.54 8.96
N ILE A 66 14.44 -7.33 8.77
CA ILE A 66 15.77 -6.83 8.49
C ILE A 66 15.80 -6.18 7.10
N ASN A 67 16.42 -5.01 6.99
CA ASN A 67 16.72 -4.38 5.71
C ASN A 67 17.83 -5.16 5.01
N ASP A 68 17.52 -5.71 3.86
CA ASP A 68 18.52 -6.27 2.94
C ASP A 68 18.89 -5.25 1.85
N LYS A 69 19.97 -5.52 1.13
CA LYS A 69 20.47 -4.64 0.07
C LYS A 69 19.46 -4.43 -1.06
N SER A 70 18.69 -5.46 -1.40
CA SER A 70 17.70 -5.42 -2.48
C SER A 70 16.56 -4.46 -2.13
N PHE A 71 16.05 -4.55 -0.90
CA PHE A 71 15.04 -3.63 -0.37
C PHE A 71 15.53 -2.18 -0.39
N VAL A 72 16.71 -1.91 0.15
CA VAL A 72 17.26 -0.53 0.21
C VAL A 72 17.44 0.05 -1.19
N THR A 73 17.93 -0.76 -2.13
CA THR A 73 18.11 -0.34 -3.52
C THR A 73 16.77 -0.02 -4.18
N ALA A 74 15.78 -0.92 -4.07
CA ALA A 74 14.45 -0.70 -4.64
C ALA A 74 13.75 0.51 -4.01
N LEU A 75 13.89 0.72 -2.70
CA LEU A 75 13.35 1.88 -2.03
C LEU A 75 14.04 3.17 -2.48
N ALA A 76 15.35 3.16 -2.69
CA ALA A 76 16.09 4.31 -3.18
C ALA A 76 15.69 4.70 -4.61
N ASP A 77 15.29 3.74 -5.45
CA ASP A 77 14.78 4.01 -6.79
C ASP A 77 13.41 4.69 -6.79
N LEU A 78 12.62 4.53 -5.73
CA LEU A 78 11.37 5.28 -5.51
C LEU A 78 11.62 6.75 -5.10
N PHE A 79 12.83 7.10 -4.68
CA PHE A 79 13.22 8.44 -4.24
C PHE A 79 14.58 8.86 -4.82
N PRO A 80 14.67 9.12 -6.14
CA PRO A 80 15.94 9.33 -6.83
C PRO A 80 16.78 10.50 -6.29
N LYS A 81 16.16 11.55 -5.75
CA LYS A 81 16.85 12.69 -5.12
C LYS A 81 17.21 12.47 -3.65
N GLN A 82 16.68 11.43 -3.01
CA GLN A 82 16.89 11.11 -1.60
C GLN A 82 17.64 9.78 -1.40
N LYS A 83 18.31 9.24 -2.43
CA LYS A 83 19.00 7.94 -2.36
C LYS A 83 19.93 7.81 -1.14
N GLN A 84 20.69 8.86 -0.83
CA GLN A 84 21.57 8.88 0.33
C GLN A 84 20.79 8.86 1.66
N SER A 85 19.72 9.63 1.77
CA SER A 85 18.83 9.63 2.94
C SER A 85 18.18 8.26 3.15
N VAL A 86 17.68 7.64 2.07
CA VAL A 86 17.11 6.29 2.11
C VAL A 86 18.15 5.28 2.61
N ALA A 87 19.36 5.28 2.06
CA ALA A 87 20.42 4.35 2.47
C ALA A 87 20.82 4.52 3.95
N LYS A 88 20.78 5.75 4.47
CA LYS A 88 21.08 6.05 5.88
C LYS A 88 19.96 5.63 6.83
N LEU A 89 18.71 5.91 6.46
CA LEU A 89 17.53 5.62 7.29
C LEU A 89 17.23 4.13 7.33
N TYR A 90 17.35 3.46 6.18
CA TYR A 90 17.05 2.04 6.01
C TYR A 90 18.33 1.22 5.84
N GLU A 91 19.39 1.56 6.57
CA GLU A 91 20.67 0.86 6.51
C GLU A 91 20.50 -0.67 6.63
N THR A 92 21.27 -1.43 5.84
CA THR A 92 21.29 -2.89 5.86
C THR A 92 21.49 -3.42 7.27
N ASN A 93 20.86 -4.54 7.62
CA ASN A 93 20.89 -5.17 8.95
C ASN A 93 20.11 -4.42 10.06
N LYS A 94 19.66 -3.19 9.85
CA LYS A 94 18.65 -2.58 10.74
C LYS A 94 17.27 -3.17 10.44
N THR A 95 16.36 -3.07 11.42
CA THR A 95 14.98 -3.51 11.24
C THR A 95 14.08 -2.36 10.78
N ARG A 96 13.03 -2.71 10.05
CA ARG A 96 11.91 -1.83 9.73
C ARG A 96 10.61 -2.49 10.20
N LYS A 97 9.66 -1.68 10.64
CA LYS A 97 8.28 -2.12 10.88
C LYS A 97 7.53 -2.09 9.56
N VAL A 98 6.80 -3.15 9.24
CA VAL A 98 5.92 -3.22 8.06
C VAL A 98 4.56 -3.76 8.46
N LEU A 99 3.54 -3.54 7.64
CA LEU A 99 2.25 -4.21 7.84
C LEU A 99 2.42 -5.73 7.81
N LYS A 100 1.82 -6.40 8.79
CA LYS A 100 1.79 -7.86 8.87
C LYS A 100 0.91 -8.42 7.77
N VAL A 101 1.37 -9.54 7.23
CA VAL A 101 0.61 -10.37 6.30
C VAL A 101 0.44 -11.77 6.87
N VAL A 102 -0.69 -12.41 6.57
CA VAL A 102 -1.02 -13.76 7.02
C VAL A 102 -1.27 -14.67 5.82
N PRO A 103 -0.96 -15.99 5.92
CA PRO A 103 -1.27 -16.93 4.85
C PRO A 103 -2.75 -16.90 4.48
N ALA A 104 -3.04 -16.97 3.18
CA ALA A 104 -4.39 -17.07 2.64
C ALA A 104 -4.40 -17.96 1.39
N ASN A 105 -5.59 -18.42 1.03
CA ASN A 105 -5.82 -19.15 -0.21
C ASN A 105 -6.71 -18.32 -1.12
N ILE A 106 -6.40 -18.35 -2.40
CA ILE A 106 -7.25 -17.76 -3.43
C ILE A 106 -7.55 -18.80 -4.48
N THR A 107 -8.82 -18.96 -4.78
CA THR A 107 -9.31 -19.82 -5.86
C THR A 107 -9.65 -18.95 -7.05
N GLN A 108 -8.97 -19.17 -8.17
CA GLN A 108 -9.26 -18.53 -9.44
C GLN A 108 -9.18 -19.58 -10.54
N ASP A 109 -10.15 -19.62 -11.45
CA ASP A 109 -10.19 -20.55 -12.59
C ASP A 109 -10.00 -22.02 -12.16
N ASN A 110 -10.70 -22.43 -11.09
CA ASN A 110 -10.60 -23.76 -10.45
C ASN A 110 -9.19 -24.13 -9.95
N LYS A 111 -8.30 -23.15 -9.76
CA LYS A 111 -6.95 -23.34 -9.21
C LYS A 111 -6.82 -22.58 -7.89
N THR A 112 -6.47 -23.32 -6.84
CA THR A 112 -6.15 -22.73 -5.54
C THR A 112 -4.66 -22.41 -5.47
N LYS A 113 -4.33 -21.15 -5.15
CA LYS A 113 -2.97 -20.70 -4.92
C LYS A 113 -2.82 -20.24 -3.48
N LYS A 114 -1.70 -20.62 -2.85
CA LYS A 114 -1.27 -20.04 -1.58
C LYS A 114 -0.70 -18.65 -1.84
N VAL A 115 -1.19 -17.69 -1.07
CA VAL A 115 -0.76 -16.29 -1.09
C VAL A 115 -0.66 -15.79 0.35
N PHE A 116 -0.26 -14.53 0.51
CA PHE A 116 -0.38 -13.82 1.77
C PHE A 116 -1.36 -12.66 1.61
N LYS A 117 -2.13 -12.35 2.65
CA LYS A 117 -2.99 -11.16 2.70
C LYS A 117 -2.57 -10.24 3.84
N CYS A 118 -2.77 -8.95 3.69
CA CYS A 118 -2.65 -7.99 4.80
C CYS A 118 -3.59 -8.39 5.94
N VAL A 119 -3.12 -8.28 7.18
CA VAL A 119 -3.94 -8.56 8.38
C VAL A 119 -5.22 -7.71 8.44
N PHE A 120 -5.21 -6.52 7.84
CA PHE A 120 -6.38 -5.64 7.75
C PHE A 120 -7.31 -5.93 6.57
N LEU A 121 -7.05 -6.96 5.77
CA LEU A 121 -7.96 -7.35 4.68
C LEU A 121 -9.15 -8.16 5.22
N GLY A 122 -10.28 -7.48 5.37
CA GLY A 122 -11.59 -8.05 5.66
C GLY A 122 -12.36 -8.48 4.41
N GLU A 123 -13.60 -8.91 4.59
CA GLU A 123 -14.46 -9.42 3.50
C GLU A 123 -14.86 -8.34 2.50
N THR A 124 -15.20 -7.14 3.00
CA THR A 124 -15.67 -6.01 2.18
C THR A 124 -14.58 -4.97 1.91
N GLY A 125 -13.32 -5.28 2.23
CA GLY A 125 -12.19 -4.37 2.01
C GLY A 125 -11.29 -4.22 3.24
N CYS A 126 -10.61 -3.07 3.32
CA CYS A 126 -9.67 -2.82 4.41
C CYS A 126 -10.41 -2.42 5.69
N LEU A 127 -10.07 -3.07 6.80
CA LEU A 127 -10.62 -2.78 8.13
C LEU A 127 -10.15 -1.44 8.70
N LEU A 128 -9.10 -0.84 8.14
CA LEU A 128 -8.68 0.51 8.50
C LEU A 128 -9.53 1.55 7.76
N GLU A 129 -10.03 2.53 8.52
CA GLU A 129 -10.55 3.77 7.96
C GLU A 129 -9.50 4.43 7.06
N ARG A 130 -9.95 5.10 5.99
CA ARG A 130 -9.06 5.63 4.95
C ARG A 130 -7.98 6.55 5.53
N GLU A 131 -8.35 7.40 6.49
CA GLU A 131 -7.49 8.38 7.13
C GLU A 131 -6.46 7.73 8.09
N VAL A 132 -6.70 6.49 8.51
CA VAL A 132 -5.80 5.72 9.38
C VAL A 132 -4.73 4.99 8.58
N ARG A 133 -5.04 4.63 7.32
CA ARG A 133 -4.16 3.82 6.48
C ARG A 133 -2.75 4.42 6.33
N PRO A 134 -1.74 3.58 6.14
CA PRO A 134 -0.42 4.05 5.73
C PRO A 134 -0.49 4.82 4.42
N PHE A 135 0.41 5.79 4.25
CA PHE A 135 0.51 6.58 3.03
C PHE A 135 0.75 5.72 1.79
N HIS A 136 1.57 4.67 1.89
CA HIS A 136 1.80 3.77 0.75
C HIS A 136 0.50 3.10 0.28
N CYS A 137 -0.44 2.77 1.18
CA CYS A 137 -1.75 2.25 0.81
C CYS A 137 -2.64 3.31 0.13
N LEU A 138 -2.49 4.59 0.46
CA LEU A 138 -3.26 5.70 -0.11
C LEU A 138 -2.69 6.21 -1.43
N LEU A 139 -1.39 6.01 -1.65
CA LEU A 139 -0.70 6.43 -2.86
C LEU A 139 -0.81 5.38 -3.95
N TYR A 140 -0.72 4.09 -3.59
CA TYR A 140 -0.74 2.99 -4.56
C TYR A 140 -2.02 2.97 -5.42
N PRO A 141 -1.92 2.72 -6.74
CA PRO A 141 -0.72 2.36 -7.50
C PRO A 141 0.01 3.57 -8.10
N LEU A 142 -0.32 4.80 -7.71
CA LEU A 142 0.37 6.00 -8.16
C LEU A 142 1.60 6.27 -7.31
N TRP A 143 2.66 6.76 -7.94
CA TRP A 143 3.84 7.22 -7.25
C TRP A 143 4.39 8.47 -7.90
N THR A 144 4.91 9.40 -7.10
CA THR A 144 5.48 10.65 -7.62
C THR A 144 7.00 10.54 -7.65
N PHE A 145 7.56 10.49 -8.86
CA PHE A 145 8.99 10.57 -9.12
C PHE A 145 9.36 12.03 -9.35
N GLU A 146 9.91 12.65 -8.31
CA GLU A 146 10.28 14.07 -8.29
C GLU A 146 9.10 15.01 -8.56
N THR A 147 8.83 15.33 -9.82
CA THR A 147 7.76 16.23 -10.27
C THR A 147 6.71 15.51 -11.11
N GLN A 148 6.94 14.24 -11.46
CA GLN A 148 6.05 13.48 -12.33
C GLN A 148 5.39 12.34 -11.55
N THR A 149 4.07 12.30 -11.59
CA THR A 149 3.30 11.16 -11.08
C THR A 149 3.21 10.10 -12.16
N GLU A 150 3.48 8.84 -11.81
CA GLU A 150 3.37 7.68 -12.70
C GLU A 150 2.57 6.57 -12.03
N VAL A 151 2.02 5.65 -12.82
CA VAL A 151 1.42 4.40 -12.32
C VAL A 151 2.54 3.36 -12.19
N LEU A 152 2.68 2.77 -11.00
CA LEU A 152 3.61 1.68 -10.76
C LEU A 152 3.24 0.47 -11.65
N ASN A 153 4.26 -0.10 -12.30
CA ASN A 153 4.11 -1.26 -13.18
C ASN A 153 3.97 -2.54 -12.36
N ASP A 154 2.84 -2.68 -11.68
CA ASP A 154 2.49 -3.87 -10.91
C ASP A 154 1.58 -4.78 -11.76
N PRO A 155 2.09 -5.92 -12.23
CA PRO A 155 1.31 -6.87 -13.02
C PRO A 155 0.20 -7.55 -12.21
N ASP A 156 0.07 -7.29 -10.91
CA ASP A 156 -1.03 -7.76 -10.07
C ASP A 156 -1.97 -6.64 -9.65
N CYS A 157 -1.82 -5.42 -10.21
CA CYS A 157 -2.77 -4.33 -9.99
C CYS A 157 -3.92 -4.38 -11.02
N LEU A 158 -5.16 -4.53 -10.53
CA LEU A 158 -6.36 -4.53 -11.38
C LEU A 158 -6.49 -3.25 -12.22
N VAL A 159 -6.25 -2.09 -11.61
CA VAL A 159 -6.40 -0.79 -12.29
C VAL A 159 -5.33 -0.62 -13.37
N PHE A 160 -4.08 -0.99 -13.07
CA PHE A 160 -3.00 -0.96 -14.05
C PHE A 160 -3.25 -1.91 -15.22
N LYS A 161 -3.73 -3.14 -14.96
CA LYS A 161 -4.11 -4.08 -16.03
C LYS A 161 -5.16 -3.50 -16.97
N LYS A 162 -6.19 -2.86 -16.42
CA LYS A 162 -7.23 -2.21 -17.23
C LYS A 162 -6.66 -1.08 -18.09
N ALA A 163 -5.83 -0.23 -17.51
CA ALA A 163 -5.20 0.88 -18.23
C ALA A 163 -4.29 0.36 -19.37
N LYS A 164 -3.52 -0.71 -19.09
CA LYS A 164 -2.66 -1.37 -20.09
C LYS A 164 -3.46 -2.04 -21.20
N ALA A 165 -4.58 -2.70 -20.88
CA ALA A 165 -5.45 -3.35 -21.87
C ALA A 165 -6.11 -2.33 -22.83
N LEU A 166 -6.24 -1.08 -22.41
CA LEU A 166 -6.75 0.03 -23.22
C LEU A 166 -5.65 0.76 -24.01
N SER A 167 -4.41 0.27 -23.99
CA SER A 167 -3.26 0.87 -24.68
C SER A 167 -3.02 2.35 -24.34
N MET A 168 -3.40 2.76 -23.13
CA MET A 168 -3.23 4.13 -22.64
C MET A 168 -1.75 4.51 -22.55
N ASN A 169 -1.42 5.74 -22.94
CA ASN A 169 -0.11 6.33 -22.67
C ASN A 169 0.05 6.68 -21.17
N LYS A 170 1.24 7.13 -20.74
CA LYS A 170 1.52 7.39 -19.30
C LYS A 170 0.55 8.38 -18.67
N ASP A 171 0.23 9.49 -19.34
CA ASP A 171 -0.62 10.53 -18.78
C ASP A 171 -2.09 10.08 -18.72
N GLU A 172 -2.54 9.36 -19.73
CA GLU A 172 -3.87 8.72 -19.75
C GLU A 172 -4.01 7.71 -18.61
N GLN A 173 -2.98 6.89 -18.35
CA GLN A 173 -2.98 5.94 -17.24
C GLN A 173 -3.10 6.65 -15.88
N VAL A 174 -2.38 7.76 -15.67
CA VAL A 174 -2.46 8.53 -14.41
C VAL A 174 -3.87 9.09 -14.22
N ASN A 175 -4.44 9.74 -15.24
CA ASN A 175 -5.79 10.29 -15.17
C ASN A 175 -6.86 9.20 -14.97
N PHE A 176 -6.70 8.05 -15.62
CA PHE A 176 -7.55 6.89 -15.43
C PHE A 176 -7.50 6.35 -13.99
N VAL A 177 -6.31 6.25 -13.39
CA VAL A 177 -6.17 5.78 -12.01
C VAL A 177 -6.75 6.82 -11.03
N LEU A 178 -6.43 8.10 -11.19
CA LEU A 178 -6.95 9.18 -10.34
C LEU A 178 -8.48 9.19 -10.31
N SER A 179 -9.11 9.11 -11.50
CA SER A 179 -10.57 9.04 -11.61
C SER A 179 -11.15 7.74 -11.03
N THR A 180 -10.53 6.59 -11.30
CA THR A 180 -10.98 5.29 -10.78
C THR A 180 -10.91 5.21 -9.24
N LEU A 181 -9.88 5.80 -8.64
CA LEU A 181 -9.71 5.85 -7.19
C LEU A 181 -10.48 7.00 -6.54
N ASN A 182 -11.08 7.89 -7.34
CA ASN A 182 -11.70 9.14 -6.88
C ASN A 182 -10.75 9.98 -6.01
N ILE A 183 -9.51 10.16 -6.50
CA ILE A 183 -8.46 10.94 -5.83
C ILE A 183 -8.06 12.09 -6.75
N ASP A 184 -8.06 13.31 -6.21
CA ASP A 184 -7.54 14.48 -6.88
C ASP A 184 -6.00 14.49 -6.88
N LEU A 185 -5.38 14.95 -7.98
CA LEU A 185 -3.91 14.96 -8.11
C LEU A 185 -3.24 15.81 -7.01
N LYS A 186 -3.82 16.95 -6.62
CA LYS A 186 -3.29 17.78 -5.54
C LYS A 186 -3.32 17.04 -4.21
N VAL A 187 -4.37 16.26 -3.96
CA VAL A 187 -4.45 15.39 -2.77
C VAL A 187 -3.40 14.29 -2.83
N HIS A 188 -3.20 13.64 -3.98
CA HIS A 188 -2.14 12.65 -4.17
C HIS A 188 -0.75 13.24 -3.87
N LEU A 189 -0.44 14.41 -4.44
CA LEU A 189 0.83 15.10 -4.21
C LEU A 189 1.02 15.51 -2.74
N ALA A 190 -0.05 15.98 -2.08
CA ALA A 190 0.01 16.30 -0.65
C ALA A 190 0.28 15.06 0.21
N LEU A 191 -0.35 13.92 -0.09
CA LEU A 191 -0.07 12.64 0.57
C LEU A 191 1.37 12.19 0.35
N PHE A 192 1.91 12.38 -0.85
CA PHE A 192 3.29 12.04 -1.15
C PHE A 192 4.29 12.89 -0.36
N GLN A 193 4.05 14.19 -0.23
CA GLN A 193 4.88 15.06 0.60
C GLN A 193 4.78 14.72 2.09
N ALA A 194 3.58 14.36 2.57
CA ALA A 194 3.40 13.90 3.94
C ALA A 194 4.15 12.59 4.21
N LEU A 195 4.10 11.62 3.27
CA LEU A 195 4.89 10.39 3.34
C LEU A 195 6.37 10.72 3.50
N LYS A 196 6.93 11.55 2.60
CA LYS A 196 8.34 11.92 2.65
C LYS A 196 8.73 12.50 4.00
N LYS A 197 7.96 13.47 4.48
CA LYS A 197 8.17 14.09 5.78
C LYS A 197 8.18 13.06 6.92
N ASP A 198 7.16 12.21 6.99
CA ASP A 198 7.00 11.25 8.09
C ASP A 198 8.04 10.12 8.01
N TRP A 199 8.56 9.84 6.81
CA TRP A 199 9.65 8.88 6.59
C TRP A 199 11.04 9.50 6.77
N GLY A 200 11.14 10.82 6.95
CA GLY A 200 12.41 11.55 7.11
C GLY A 200 13.16 11.80 5.80
N LEU A 201 12.46 11.85 4.67
CA LEU A 201 12.97 12.01 3.30
C LEU A 201 12.77 13.41 2.71
#